data_AF-A0A7S0VLC8-F1
#
_entry.id   AF-A0A7S0VLC8-F1
#
_cell.length_a   1.000
_cell.length_b   1.000
_cell.length_c   1.000
_cell.angle_alpha   90.00
_cell.angle_beta   90.00
_cell.angle_gamma   90.00
#
_symmetry.space_group_name_H-M   'P 1'
#
loop_
_entity.id
_entity.type
_entity.pdbx_description
1 polymer ?
#
loop_
_entity_poly.entity_id
_entity_poly.type
_entity_poly.pdbx_seq_one_letter_code
_entity_poly.pdbx_strand_id
1 'polypeptide(L)'
;MFLLTPKTAACATLALLALLPEASTASPTSTSGLSAPLRLKGGSASWSDSPVTQRLRDLAKSPYDLTVNAAITPKRISSMQASACGLKMVYATERMCPKTVNALCDLAKDRGVAEKMKAMVDGEVVNKIEGYDCEDRKVMHTAMRDVFDQQLSTASAARAASDAEKEELKKLEEWCKELDSSNKFTDMLLIGIGGSDLGPRAIYMGLQGYKKEGRKVHIVSNVDPDDAAMVLNSIPDLSKTVVLVVSKSGGTLETLTNENLVRDFFQKKGLEPKNHFACVTGKGSPMDNPAEYLKSFYMEDYIGGRFSVTSMVGGPMLAFGLGYDNYLKLLEGAHDMDVHALTTSDPSKNLPLLLALIGVWNRNFLGLPTCAILPYSQAMLRFTAHLQQLDMESNGKHIDRQGKFVDYATGPIIWGEPGTNGQHSFYQLIHQGTDTIPVEFIGFSESQFGMDLDVKGTTSQQKLNSNLLAQSLAMATGSINSNPNKCFDGNRPNCLILGKKLDPYTMGALLALYEHKVAFQGFLWDINSFDQEGVQLGKILATQFLDIYKKVNAGEEVKAEDNLSAMLCEMP
;
A
#
# COMPACT_ATOMS: atom_id res chain seq x y z
N MET A 1 -19.61 32.21 -44.92
CA MET A 1 -21.01 32.65 -44.81
C MET A 1 -21.84 31.47 -44.34
N PHE A 2 -21.89 31.23 -43.02
CA PHE A 2 -23.00 30.64 -42.28
C PHE A 2 -22.78 31.05 -40.82
N LEU A 3 -23.74 31.80 -40.30
CA LEU A 3 -23.69 32.52 -39.02
C LEU A 3 -24.02 31.56 -37.88
N LEU A 4 -23.15 31.49 -36.88
CA LEU A 4 -23.46 31.01 -35.54
C LEU A 4 -24.05 32.17 -34.74
N THR A 5 -25.25 32.00 -34.19
CA THR A 5 -25.83 32.90 -33.19
C THR A 5 -25.66 32.32 -31.78
N PRO A 6 -25.23 33.10 -30.78
CA PRO A 6 -25.22 32.68 -29.38
C PRO A 6 -26.50 33.16 -28.66
N LYS A 7 -27.16 32.25 -27.93
CA LYS A 7 -28.04 32.58 -26.79
C LYS A 7 -27.85 31.51 -25.72
N THR A 8 -26.93 31.72 -24.77
CA THR A 8 -27.22 32.13 -23.37
C THR A 8 -28.35 31.33 -22.74
N ALA A 9 -28.05 30.32 -21.91
CA ALA A 9 -27.69 30.47 -20.49
C ALA A 9 -28.84 31.09 -19.66
N ALA A 10 -29.80 30.25 -19.26
CA ALA A 10 -30.65 30.37 -18.08
C ALA A 10 -31.76 29.31 -18.15
N CYS A 11 -31.59 28.18 -17.47
CA CYS A 11 -32.66 27.31 -16.91
C CYS A 11 -32.08 25.92 -16.55
N ALA A 12 -31.29 25.85 -15.49
CA ALA A 12 -30.94 24.57 -14.85
C ALA A 12 -30.73 24.80 -13.35
N THR A 13 -31.72 25.41 -12.69
CA THR A 13 -31.72 25.55 -11.23
C THR A 13 -33.17 25.68 -10.74
N LEU A 14 -33.97 24.62 -10.91
CA LEU A 14 -35.27 24.38 -10.22
C LEU A 14 -36.01 23.22 -10.90
N ALA A 15 -35.54 21.98 -10.75
CA ALA A 15 -36.31 20.79 -11.16
C ALA A 15 -35.87 19.52 -10.42
N LEU A 16 -35.62 19.58 -9.11
CA LEU A 16 -35.34 18.38 -8.30
C LEU A 16 -36.01 18.42 -6.91
N LEU A 17 -37.21 18.99 -6.83
CA LEU A 17 -37.94 19.14 -5.55
C LEU A 17 -39.44 18.88 -5.62
N ALA A 18 -39.91 18.14 -6.63
CA ALA A 18 -41.28 17.67 -6.67
C ALA A 18 -41.29 16.28 -7.29
N LEU A 19 -41.46 15.25 -6.45
CA LEU A 19 -42.12 13.96 -6.71
C LEU A 19 -41.96 13.08 -5.47
N LEU A 20 -42.73 13.39 -4.42
CA LEU A 20 -43.10 12.43 -3.37
C LEU A 20 -44.61 12.26 -3.46
N PRO A 21 -45.18 11.04 -3.51
CA PRO A 21 -46.62 10.86 -3.47
C PRO A 21 -47.16 11.13 -2.07
N GLU A 22 -48.30 11.83 -2.02
CA GLU A 22 -49.04 12.17 -0.81
C GLU A 22 -49.55 10.92 -0.06
N ALA A 23 -49.46 11.02 1.27
CA ALA A 23 -49.94 10.05 2.23
C ALA A 23 -51.48 10.02 2.30
N SER A 24 -52.05 8.82 2.23
CA SER A 24 -53.44 8.54 2.57
C SER A 24 -53.56 8.19 4.06
N THR A 25 -54.50 8.87 4.72
CA THR A 25 -54.83 8.83 6.15
C THR A 25 -55.43 7.51 6.63
N ALA A 26 -54.83 6.89 7.66
CA ALA A 26 -55.51 6.02 8.63
C ALA A 26 -54.84 6.10 10.01
N SER A 27 -55.67 6.23 11.05
CA SER A 27 -55.35 6.50 12.47
C SER A 27 -54.73 5.31 13.25
N PRO A 28 -54.21 5.52 14.48
CA PRO A 28 -53.10 4.75 15.03
C PRO A 28 -53.53 3.57 15.92
N THR A 29 -52.86 2.43 15.76
CA THR A 29 -52.81 1.37 16.78
C THR A 29 -51.39 0.84 16.90
N SER A 30 -50.79 1.16 18.06
CA SER A 30 -49.79 0.39 18.81
C SER A 30 -48.88 -0.58 18.05
N THR A 31 -47.58 -0.26 17.99
CA THR A 31 -46.50 -1.16 18.43
C THR A 31 -45.21 -0.35 18.63
N SER A 32 -44.93 -0.07 19.90
CA SER A 32 -43.57 0.17 20.40
C SER A 32 -42.69 -1.04 20.08
N GLY A 33 -41.53 -0.84 19.45
CA GLY A 33 -40.61 -1.97 19.24
C GLY A 33 -39.45 -1.76 18.27
N LEU A 34 -38.80 -0.59 18.24
CA LEU A 34 -37.41 -0.54 17.77
C LEU A 34 -36.51 -0.87 18.97
N SER A 35 -36.34 -2.17 19.21
CA SER A 35 -35.36 -2.66 20.17
C SER A 35 -33.97 -2.26 19.72
N ALA A 36 -33.26 -1.54 20.58
CA ALA A 36 -31.81 -1.39 20.53
C ALA A 36 -31.14 -2.75 20.28
N PRO A 37 -30.04 -2.81 19.50
CA PRO A 37 -29.37 -4.07 19.20
C PRO A 37 -28.93 -4.71 20.51
N LEU A 38 -29.39 -5.94 20.74
CA LEU A 38 -29.00 -6.77 21.88
C LEU A 38 -27.48 -6.91 21.89
N ARG A 39 -26.82 -6.29 22.87
CA ARG A 39 -25.45 -6.62 23.28
C ARG A 39 -25.45 -8.09 23.72
N LEU A 40 -25.08 -8.99 22.81
CA LEU A 40 -24.71 -10.35 23.15
C LEU A 40 -23.50 -10.29 24.09
N LYS A 41 -23.73 -10.58 25.37
CA LYS A 41 -22.71 -10.77 26.39
C LYS A 41 -22.03 -12.12 26.14
N GLY A 42 -20.84 -12.04 25.55
CA GLY A 42 -19.94 -13.18 25.38
C GLY A 42 -18.55 -12.73 24.94
N GLY A 43 -17.64 -12.51 25.88
CA GLY A 43 -16.26 -12.97 25.71
C GLY A 43 -15.15 -12.03 25.21
N SER A 44 -15.32 -10.72 25.09
CA SER A 44 -14.21 -9.74 25.17
C SER A 44 -14.81 -8.34 25.38
N ALA A 45 -14.13 -7.45 26.12
CA ALA A 45 -14.54 -6.04 26.13
C ALA A 45 -14.44 -5.51 24.70
N SER A 46 -15.40 -4.68 24.26
CA SER A 46 -15.29 -4.00 22.97
C SER A 46 -13.96 -3.23 22.91
N TRP A 47 -13.37 -3.07 21.73
CA TRP A 47 -12.12 -2.31 21.55
C TRP A 47 -12.17 -0.96 22.28
N SER A 48 -13.35 -0.32 22.22
CA SER A 48 -13.67 0.95 22.86
C SER A 48 -13.85 0.87 24.38
N ASP A 49 -14.31 -0.25 24.93
CA ASP A 49 -14.65 -0.37 26.37
C ASP A 49 -13.52 -1.01 27.21
N SER A 50 -12.37 -1.35 26.61
CA SER A 50 -11.26 -1.97 27.35
C SER A 50 -10.62 -1.00 28.36
N PRO A 51 -10.21 -1.47 29.57
CA PRO A 51 -9.52 -0.64 30.55
C PRO A 51 -8.22 0.01 30.00
N VAL A 52 -7.52 -0.70 29.11
CA VAL A 52 -6.30 -0.19 28.48
C VAL A 52 -6.63 0.96 27.52
N THR A 53 -7.67 0.81 26.70
CA THR A 53 -8.17 1.88 25.82
C THR A 53 -8.60 3.09 26.64
N GLN A 54 -9.30 2.90 27.76
CA GLN A 54 -9.70 4.02 28.62
C GLN A 54 -8.50 4.76 29.21
N ARG A 55 -7.48 4.03 29.69
CA ARG A 55 -6.22 4.62 30.16
C ARG A 55 -5.52 5.43 29.07
N LEU A 56 -5.51 4.93 27.83
CA LEU A 56 -4.94 5.65 26.68
C LEU A 56 -5.72 6.93 26.35
N ARG A 57 -7.05 6.90 26.41
CA ARG A 57 -7.88 8.12 26.27
C ARG A 57 -7.57 9.14 27.35
N ASP A 58 -7.38 8.70 28.59
CA ASP A 58 -7.03 9.60 29.70
C ASP A 58 -5.64 10.24 29.48
N LEU A 59 -4.67 9.47 28.99
CA LEU A 59 -3.36 10.01 28.59
C LEU A 59 -3.47 10.99 27.40
N ALA A 60 -4.41 10.79 26.49
CA ALA A 60 -4.63 11.63 25.32
C ALA A 60 -5.31 12.97 25.62
N LYS A 61 -5.90 13.15 26.81
CA LYS A 61 -6.43 14.46 27.26
C LYS A 61 -5.32 15.49 27.45
N SER A 62 -4.13 15.03 27.83
CA SER A 62 -2.94 15.86 28.03
C SER A 62 -1.72 15.15 27.43
N PRO A 63 -1.64 15.05 26.08
CA PRO A 63 -0.55 14.36 25.41
C PRO A 63 0.76 15.11 25.63
N TYR A 64 1.89 14.44 25.44
CA TYR A 64 3.19 15.04 25.72
C TYR A 64 3.38 16.31 24.86
N ASP A 65 3.69 17.42 25.52
CA ASP A 65 3.92 18.71 24.87
C ASP A 65 5.38 18.79 24.38
N LEU A 66 5.54 18.86 23.07
CA LEU A 66 6.83 18.94 22.38
C LEU A 66 7.38 20.38 22.31
N THR A 67 6.57 21.38 22.67
CA THR A 67 6.92 22.81 22.57
C THR A 67 7.55 23.36 23.84
N VAL A 68 7.42 22.65 24.97
CA VAL A 68 8.04 23.09 26.22
C VAL A 68 9.57 23.02 26.14
N ASN A 69 10.23 23.95 26.82
CA ASN A 69 11.70 23.97 26.89
C ASN A 69 12.24 22.62 27.36
N ALA A 70 13.25 22.12 26.65
CA ALA A 70 13.86 20.80 26.89
C ALA A 70 12.90 19.61 26.77
N ALA A 71 11.79 19.70 26.04
CA ALA A 71 10.97 18.54 25.69
C ALA A 71 11.77 17.49 24.90
N ILE A 72 12.55 17.93 23.92
CA ILE A 72 13.37 17.08 23.04
C ILE A 72 14.84 17.16 23.46
N THR A 73 15.21 16.37 24.48
CA THR A 73 16.60 16.27 24.95
C THR A 73 17.39 15.19 24.22
N PRO A 74 18.74 15.25 24.21
CA PRO A 74 19.57 14.14 23.73
C PRO A 74 19.25 12.80 24.41
N LYS A 75 18.96 12.83 25.72
CA LYS A 75 18.52 11.65 26.47
C LYS A 75 17.22 11.08 25.90
N ARG A 76 16.20 11.93 25.63
CA ARG A 76 14.94 11.49 25.02
C ARG A 76 15.16 10.85 23.65
N ILE A 77 15.93 11.51 22.77
CA ILE A 77 16.28 11.01 21.43
C ILE A 77 16.93 9.63 21.53
N SER A 78 17.91 9.47 22.43
CA SER A 78 18.61 8.19 22.63
C SER A 78 17.74 7.08 23.27
N SER A 79 16.71 7.43 24.06
CA SER A 79 15.83 6.46 24.72
C SER A 79 14.61 6.05 23.89
N MET A 80 14.14 6.93 23.01
CA MET A 80 12.94 6.72 22.19
C MET A 80 13.34 6.30 20.78
N GLN A 81 13.94 5.11 20.71
CA GLN A 81 14.36 4.48 19.46
C GLN A 81 14.17 2.95 19.51
N ALA A 82 13.96 2.36 18.33
CA ALA A 82 14.01 0.93 18.08
C ALA A 82 14.83 0.67 16.81
N SER A 83 15.41 -0.51 16.65
CA SER A 83 16.24 -0.81 15.46
C SER A 83 16.18 -2.30 15.12
N ALA A 84 16.16 -2.60 13.83
CA ALA A 84 16.18 -3.96 13.27
C ALA A 84 16.58 -3.90 11.80
N CYS A 85 17.25 -4.94 11.30
CA CYS A 85 17.52 -5.13 9.86
C CYS A 85 18.14 -3.89 9.17
N GLY A 86 19.11 -3.24 9.83
CA GLY A 86 19.77 -2.04 9.30
C GLY A 86 18.96 -0.75 9.35
N LEU A 87 17.72 -0.79 9.86
CA LEU A 87 16.83 0.35 10.05
C LEU A 87 16.79 0.77 11.53
N LYS A 88 16.73 2.07 11.76
CA LYS A 88 16.52 2.67 13.08
C LYS A 88 15.32 3.61 13.03
N MET A 89 14.33 3.36 13.89
CA MET A 89 13.25 4.31 14.13
C MET A 89 13.58 5.19 15.33
N VAL A 90 13.49 6.51 15.17
CA VAL A 90 13.54 7.50 16.26
C VAL A 90 12.18 8.19 16.33
N TYR A 91 11.51 8.04 17.47
CA TYR A 91 10.14 8.56 17.68
C TYR A 91 10.07 9.55 18.84
N ALA A 92 11.19 10.20 19.16
CA ALA A 92 11.27 11.21 20.20
C ALA A 92 10.39 12.45 19.92
N THR A 93 10.07 12.69 18.66
CA THR A 93 9.20 13.76 18.15
C THR A 93 7.71 13.37 18.09
N GLU A 94 7.34 12.22 18.66
CA GLU A 94 5.95 11.86 18.91
C GLU A 94 5.43 12.48 20.21
N ARG A 95 4.13 12.78 20.27
CA ARG A 95 3.45 13.35 21.46
C ARG A 95 3.18 12.30 22.56
N MET A 96 4.21 11.50 22.87
CA MET A 96 4.17 10.39 23.81
C MET A 96 5.21 10.57 24.92
N CYS A 97 4.91 10.00 26.09
CA CYS A 97 5.88 9.79 27.16
C CYS A 97 6.02 8.29 27.46
N PRO A 98 6.95 7.85 28.32
CA PRO A 98 7.10 6.43 28.66
C PRO A 98 5.81 5.76 29.16
N LYS A 99 4.94 6.51 29.86
CA LYS A 99 3.63 5.99 30.29
C LYS A 99 2.71 5.67 29.10
N THR A 100 2.72 6.51 28.07
CA THR A 100 1.97 6.30 26.82
C THR A 100 2.50 5.07 26.08
N VAL A 101 3.82 4.97 25.91
CA VAL A 101 4.45 3.83 25.24
C VAL A 101 4.12 2.52 25.96
N ASN A 102 4.26 2.48 27.29
CA ASN A 102 3.89 1.30 28.08
C ASN A 102 2.40 0.97 27.93
N ALA A 103 1.53 1.98 27.91
CA ALA A 103 0.11 1.75 27.75
C ALA A 103 -0.28 1.21 26.38
N LEU A 104 0.42 1.62 25.32
CA LEU A 104 0.28 1.07 23.97
C LEU A 104 0.83 -0.38 23.89
N CYS A 105 1.94 -0.67 24.58
CA CYS A 105 2.45 -2.03 24.68
C CYS A 105 1.47 -2.96 25.41
N ASP A 106 0.79 -2.46 26.43
CA ASP A 106 -0.28 -3.20 27.10
C ASP A 106 -1.50 -3.40 26.19
N LEU A 107 -1.80 -2.46 25.28
CA LEU A 107 -2.86 -2.63 24.28
C LEU A 107 -2.52 -3.77 23.32
N ALA A 108 -1.28 -3.84 22.83
CA ALA A 108 -0.83 -4.96 22.00
C ALA A 108 -1.04 -6.32 22.69
N LYS A 109 -0.71 -6.40 24.00
CA LYS A 109 -0.91 -7.62 24.80
C LYS A 109 -2.40 -7.93 25.01
N ASP A 110 -3.20 -6.92 25.36
CA ASP A 110 -4.66 -7.04 25.56
C ASP A 110 -5.37 -7.55 24.29
N ARG A 111 -4.87 -7.17 23.11
CA ARG A 111 -5.44 -7.57 21.81
C ARG A 111 -4.87 -8.89 21.25
N GLY A 112 -3.92 -9.53 21.94
CA GLY A 112 -3.32 -10.80 21.51
C GLY A 112 -2.66 -10.74 20.13
N VAL A 113 -1.97 -9.62 19.84
CA VAL A 113 -1.44 -9.37 18.48
C VAL A 113 -0.32 -10.33 18.09
N ALA A 114 0.46 -10.82 19.06
CA ALA A 114 1.54 -11.76 18.81
C ALA A 114 1.00 -13.13 18.38
N GLU A 115 -0.07 -13.57 19.04
CA GLU A 115 -0.78 -14.81 18.74
C GLU A 115 -1.44 -14.74 17.36
N LYS A 116 -2.10 -13.62 17.04
CA LYS A 116 -2.69 -13.37 15.71
C LYS A 116 -1.64 -13.35 14.59
N MET A 117 -0.50 -12.70 14.84
CA MET A 117 0.62 -12.68 13.91
C MET A 117 1.19 -14.09 13.67
N LYS A 118 1.36 -14.86 14.74
CA LYS A 118 1.79 -16.26 14.65
C LYS A 118 0.79 -17.12 13.86
N ALA A 119 -0.51 -16.98 14.12
CA ALA A 119 -1.55 -17.72 13.39
C ALA A 119 -1.52 -17.41 11.88
N MET A 120 -1.34 -16.14 11.51
CA MET A 120 -1.17 -15.75 10.10
C MET A 120 0.06 -16.44 9.47
N VAL A 121 1.22 -16.34 10.12
CA VAL A 121 2.48 -16.90 9.62
C VAL A 121 2.46 -18.44 9.55
N ASP A 122 1.81 -19.10 10.50
CA ASP A 122 1.65 -20.56 10.53
C ASP A 122 0.68 -21.06 9.43
N GLY A 123 0.00 -20.16 8.73
CA GLY A 123 -0.91 -20.47 7.62
C GLY A 123 -2.32 -20.84 8.06
N GLU A 124 -2.79 -20.29 9.19
CA GLU A 124 -4.20 -20.37 9.55
C GLU A 124 -5.07 -19.51 8.62
N VAL A 125 -6.36 -19.85 8.55
CA VAL A 125 -7.34 -19.07 7.77
C VAL A 125 -7.70 -17.80 8.54
N VAL A 126 -7.01 -16.72 8.21
CA VAL A 126 -7.17 -15.40 8.85
C VAL A 126 -7.88 -14.38 7.96
N ASN A 127 -8.02 -14.62 6.66
CA ASN A 127 -8.82 -13.77 5.77
C ASN A 127 -10.29 -14.21 5.84
N LYS A 128 -10.98 -13.82 6.92
CA LYS A 128 -12.39 -14.15 7.16
C LYS A 128 -13.07 -13.21 8.16
N ILE A 129 -14.40 -13.18 8.09
CA ILE A 129 -15.29 -12.57 9.07
C ILE A 129 -16.24 -13.68 9.58
N GLU A 130 -16.40 -13.78 10.89
CA GLU A 130 -17.17 -14.86 11.50
C GLU A 130 -18.65 -14.78 11.16
N GLY A 131 -19.20 -15.88 10.61
CA GLY A 131 -20.64 -16.00 10.32
C GLY A 131 -21.10 -15.34 9.01
N TYR A 132 -20.18 -14.89 8.16
CA TYR A 132 -20.47 -14.29 6.86
C TYR A 132 -19.66 -14.97 5.76
N ASP A 133 -20.21 -14.99 4.55
CA ASP A 133 -19.49 -15.45 3.35
C ASP A 133 -18.29 -14.52 3.11
N CYS A 134 -17.11 -15.11 2.96
CA CYS A 134 -15.87 -14.39 2.70
C CYS A 134 -14.90 -15.25 1.89
N GLU A 135 -13.71 -14.74 1.60
CA GLU A 135 -12.74 -15.50 0.82
C GLU A 135 -12.26 -16.78 1.54
N ASP A 136 -12.33 -16.82 2.88
CA ASP A 136 -11.90 -17.93 3.74
C ASP A 136 -10.48 -18.44 3.40
N ARG A 137 -9.53 -17.51 3.26
CA ARG A 137 -8.15 -17.80 2.83
C ARG A 137 -7.12 -17.68 3.93
N LYS A 138 -6.01 -18.40 3.70
CA LYS A 138 -4.74 -18.16 4.38
C LYS A 138 -4.12 -16.86 3.86
N VAL A 139 -3.15 -16.33 4.61
CA VAL A 139 -2.38 -15.14 4.21
C VAL A 139 -0.92 -15.45 4.43
N MET A 140 -0.17 -15.71 3.35
CA MET A 140 1.16 -16.31 3.46
C MET A 140 2.24 -15.61 2.62
N HIS A 141 2.15 -14.28 2.51
CA HIS A 141 3.16 -13.48 1.81
C HIS A 141 4.56 -13.61 2.45
N THR A 142 4.66 -13.83 3.76
CA THR A 142 5.93 -14.11 4.45
C THR A 142 6.56 -15.43 4.02
N ALA A 143 5.76 -16.43 3.65
CA ALA A 143 6.28 -17.71 3.17
C ALA A 143 7.02 -17.59 1.82
N MET A 144 6.70 -16.56 1.03
CA MET A 144 7.35 -16.30 -0.27
C MET A 144 8.80 -15.80 -0.13
N ARG A 145 9.22 -15.51 1.10
CA ARG A 145 10.57 -15.08 1.46
C ARG A 145 11.14 -15.87 2.63
N ASP A 146 10.45 -16.91 3.10
CA ASP A 146 10.95 -17.88 4.07
C ASP A 146 11.76 -18.98 3.38
N VAL A 147 12.72 -18.58 2.55
CA VAL A 147 13.47 -19.46 1.63
C VAL A 147 14.94 -19.64 2.03
N PHE A 148 15.32 -19.04 3.15
CA PHE A 148 16.67 -19.03 3.71
C PHE A 148 16.81 -20.07 4.84
N ASP A 149 18.03 -20.21 5.38
CA ASP A 149 18.34 -21.23 6.40
C ASP A 149 17.56 -21.05 7.71
N GLN A 150 17.32 -19.80 8.11
CA GLN A 150 16.52 -19.50 9.30
C GLN A 150 15.04 -19.60 8.94
N GLN A 151 14.36 -20.63 9.44
CA GLN A 151 12.93 -20.81 9.18
C GLN A 151 12.08 -19.89 10.05
N LEU A 152 11.08 -19.25 9.44
CA LEU A 152 10.09 -18.41 10.13
C LEU A 152 9.02 -19.24 10.84
N SER A 153 8.57 -20.35 10.25
CA SER A 153 7.59 -21.27 10.86
C SER A 153 7.84 -22.74 10.55
N THR A 154 7.52 -23.60 11.52
CA THR A 154 7.56 -25.05 11.39
C THR A 154 6.19 -25.66 11.06
N ALA A 155 5.14 -24.85 10.94
CA ALA A 155 3.81 -25.30 10.55
C ALA A 155 3.84 -25.97 9.17
N SER A 156 3.00 -26.97 8.95
CA SER A 156 2.99 -27.73 7.69
C SER A 156 2.57 -26.87 6.49
N ALA A 157 1.59 -25.98 6.68
CA ALA A 157 1.13 -25.07 5.64
C ALA A 157 2.24 -24.07 5.25
N ALA A 158 2.91 -23.46 6.24
CA ALA A 158 4.00 -22.52 6.01
C ALA A 158 5.17 -23.16 5.24
N ARG A 159 5.58 -24.36 5.66
CA ARG A 159 6.62 -25.13 4.97
C ARG A 159 6.25 -25.48 3.54
N ALA A 160 5.03 -25.95 3.31
CA ALA A 160 4.56 -26.27 1.95
C ALA A 160 4.59 -25.04 1.02
N ALA A 161 4.19 -23.87 1.53
CA ALA A 161 4.24 -22.63 0.75
C ALA A 161 5.68 -22.16 0.48
N SER A 162 6.57 -22.23 1.47
CA SER A 162 8.01 -21.92 1.31
C SER A 162 8.69 -22.86 0.31
N ASP A 163 8.41 -24.17 0.40
CA ASP A 163 9.02 -25.15 -0.50
C ASP A 163 8.53 -24.98 -1.94
N ALA A 164 7.25 -24.67 -2.15
CA ALA A 164 6.73 -24.30 -3.47
C ALA A 164 7.40 -23.03 -4.02
N GLU A 165 7.60 -22.00 -3.19
CA GLU A 165 8.30 -20.79 -3.63
C GLU A 165 9.77 -21.06 -3.98
N LYS A 166 10.48 -21.92 -3.22
CA LYS A 166 11.85 -22.33 -3.58
C LYS A 166 11.92 -22.97 -4.97
N GLU A 167 10.92 -23.76 -5.34
CA GLU A 167 10.83 -24.34 -6.69
C GLU A 167 10.64 -23.25 -7.76
N GLU A 168 9.76 -22.28 -7.53
CA GLU A 168 9.55 -21.17 -8.47
C GLU A 168 10.77 -20.23 -8.53
N LEU A 169 11.48 -19.99 -7.42
CA LEU A 169 12.73 -19.23 -7.40
C LEU A 169 13.83 -19.92 -8.20
N LYS A 170 13.99 -21.25 -8.06
CA LYS A 170 14.93 -22.02 -8.87
C LYS A 170 14.62 -21.90 -10.37
N LYS A 171 13.34 -22.04 -10.73
CA LYS A 171 12.86 -21.86 -12.11
C LYS A 171 13.08 -20.44 -12.63
N LEU A 172 12.96 -19.43 -11.76
CA LEU A 172 13.24 -18.04 -12.08
C LEU A 172 14.75 -17.80 -12.29
N GLU A 173 15.61 -18.40 -11.46
CA GLU A 173 17.06 -18.35 -11.62
C GLU A 173 17.49 -18.95 -12.96
N GLU A 174 16.98 -20.14 -13.29
CA GLU A 174 17.23 -20.81 -14.56
C GLU A 174 16.79 -19.95 -15.75
N TRP A 175 15.58 -19.39 -15.69
CA TRP A 175 15.08 -18.50 -16.74
C TRP A 175 15.94 -17.23 -16.87
N CYS A 176 16.37 -16.62 -15.77
CA CYS A 176 17.26 -15.46 -15.81
C CYS A 176 18.59 -15.79 -16.50
N LYS A 177 19.17 -16.98 -16.23
CA LYS A 177 20.40 -17.46 -16.89
C LYS A 177 20.20 -17.68 -18.39
N GLU A 178 19.07 -18.24 -18.81
CA GLU A 178 18.70 -18.39 -20.23
C GLU A 178 18.58 -17.02 -20.93
N LEU A 179 17.91 -16.08 -20.28
CA LEU A 179 17.73 -14.72 -20.80
C LEU A 179 19.07 -13.99 -20.95
N ASP A 180 20.01 -14.18 -20.03
CA ASP A 180 21.35 -13.60 -20.09
C ASP A 180 22.21 -14.23 -21.17
N SER A 181 22.19 -15.56 -21.26
CA SER A 181 23.01 -16.31 -22.21
C SER A 181 22.59 -16.05 -23.66
N SER A 182 21.28 -15.93 -23.91
CA SER A 182 20.76 -15.62 -25.25
C SER A 182 20.96 -14.15 -25.64
N ASN A 183 21.03 -13.25 -24.66
CA ASN A 183 20.99 -11.80 -24.82
C ASN A 183 19.88 -11.31 -25.78
N LYS A 184 18.78 -12.07 -25.88
CA LYS A 184 17.69 -11.82 -26.84
C LYS A 184 16.89 -10.59 -26.45
N PHE A 185 16.64 -10.40 -25.15
CA PHE A 185 15.76 -9.36 -24.65
C PHE A 185 16.53 -8.30 -23.87
N THR A 186 16.53 -7.05 -24.30
CA THR A 186 17.07 -5.93 -23.51
C THR A 186 16.00 -5.27 -22.65
N ASP A 187 14.74 -5.46 -23.04
CA ASP A 187 13.60 -4.78 -22.44
C ASP A 187 12.57 -5.80 -21.95
N MET A 188 11.91 -5.47 -20.85
CA MET A 188 10.71 -6.17 -20.38
C MET A 188 9.55 -5.18 -20.32
N LEU A 189 8.39 -5.58 -20.83
CA LEU A 189 7.12 -4.87 -20.66
C LEU A 189 6.24 -5.63 -19.67
N LEU A 190 6.03 -5.08 -18.48
CA LEU A 190 5.08 -5.59 -17.49
C LEU A 190 3.67 -5.12 -17.83
N ILE A 191 2.70 -6.04 -17.83
CA ILE A 191 1.27 -5.74 -17.89
C ILE A 191 0.62 -6.23 -16.60
N GLY A 192 0.13 -5.30 -15.79
CA GLY A 192 -0.52 -5.60 -14.51
C GLY A 192 -1.08 -4.35 -13.85
N ILE A 193 -2.08 -4.50 -12.98
CA ILE A 193 -2.75 -3.39 -12.29
C ILE A 193 -2.78 -3.61 -10.77
N GLY A 194 -2.85 -2.52 -10.01
CA GLY A 194 -2.96 -2.55 -8.56
C GLY A 194 -1.75 -3.25 -7.92
N GLY A 195 -1.99 -4.34 -7.21
CA GLY A 195 -0.94 -5.08 -6.49
C GLY A 195 0.14 -5.68 -7.41
N SER A 196 -0.22 -5.99 -8.65
CA SER A 196 0.71 -6.52 -9.67
C SER A 196 1.60 -5.45 -10.30
N ASP A 197 1.39 -4.18 -9.96
CA ASP A 197 2.13 -3.04 -10.49
C ASP A 197 2.74 -2.17 -9.37
N LEU A 198 1.92 -1.64 -8.47
CA LEU A 198 2.31 -0.57 -7.55
C LEU A 198 3.55 -0.92 -6.73
N GLY A 199 3.56 -2.11 -6.13
CA GLY A 199 4.70 -2.61 -5.37
C GLY A 199 5.92 -2.86 -6.24
N PRO A 200 5.86 -3.76 -7.24
CA PRO A 200 7.00 -4.01 -8.13
C PRO A 200 7.58 -2.75 -8.79
N ARG A 201 6.73 -1.83 -9.27
CA ARG A 201 7.12 -0.52 -9.81
C ARG A 201 7.86 0.32 -8.76
N ALA A 202 7.33 0.42 -7.54
CA ALA A 202 7.94 1.18 -6.47
C ALA A 202 9.35 0.65 -6.12
N ILE A 203 9.51 -0.67 -6.03
CA ILE A 203 10.80 -1.29 -5.73
C ILE A 203 11.78 -1.08 -6.89
N TYR A 204 11.37 -1.36 -8.13
CA TYR A 204 12.23 -1.20 -9.31
C TYR A 204 12.72 0.25 -9.44
N MET A 205 11.84 1.24 -9.26
CA MET A 205 12.21 2.65 -9.26
C MET A 205 13.10 3.01 -8.05
N GLY A 206 12.84 2.42 -6.88
CA GLY A 206 13.62 2.60 -5.66
C GLY A 206 15.07 2.14 -5.77
N LEU A 207 15.35 1.17 -6.64
CA LEU A 207 16.64 0.48 -6.74
C LEU A 207 17.37 0.70 -8.08
N GLN A 208 17.14 1.83 -8.76
CA GLN A 208 17.77 2.12 -10.06
C GLN A 208 19.31 2.16 -10.04
N GLY A 209 19.94 2.41 -8.89
CA GLY A 209 21.39 2.32 -8.71
C GLY A 209 21.91 0.89 -8.62
N TYR A 210 21.02 -0.09 -8.51
CA TYR A 210 21.30 -1.53 -8.56
C TYR A 210 20.72 -2.20 -9.82
N LYS A 211 20.29 -1.40 -10.81
CA LYS A 211 19.76 -1.96 -12.05
C LYS A 211 20.79 -2.85 -12.73
N LYS A 212 20.32 -3.90 -13.38
CA LYS A 212 21.17 -4.75 -14.23
C LYS A 212 21.50 -4.00 -15.52
N GLU A 213 22.78 -3.96 -15.88
CA GLU A 213 23.23 -3.32 -17.10
C GLU A 213 22.61 -4.00 -18.34
N GLY A 214 22.24 -3.19 -19.34
CA GLY A 214 21.59 -3.68 -20.55
C GLY A 214 20.14 -4.15 -20.40
N ARG A 215 19.55 -4.08 -19.18
CA ARG A 215 18.15 -4.43 -18.92
C ARG A 215 17.32 -3.19 -18.58
N LYS A 216 16.11 -3.12 -19.14
CA LYS A 216 15.15 -2.04 -18.87
C LYS A 216 13.75 -2.62 -18.69
N VAL A 217 13.00 -2.09 -17.72
CA VAL A 217 11.59 -2.45 -17.55
C VAL A 217 10.70 -1.26 -17.90
N HIS A 218 9.62 -1.57 -18.61
CA HIS A 218 8.50 -0.70 -18.94
C HIS A 218 7.24 -1.31 -18.36
N ILE A 219 6.23 -0.49 -18.05
CA ILE A 219 5.04 -0.97 -17.34
C ILE A 219 3.79 -0.32 -17.94
N VAL A 220 2.82 -1.14 -18.30
CA VAL A 220 1.46 -0.74 -18.68
C VAL A 220 0.50 -1.26 -17.62
N SER A 221 -0.35 -0.38 -17.12
CA SER A 221 -1.17 -0.66 -15.94
C SER A 221 -2.60 -0.17 -16.06
N ASN A 222 -2.80 1.02 -16.61
CA ASN A 222 -4.11 1.61 -16.75
C ASN A 222 -4.81 1.01 -17.98
N VAL A 223 -6.14 0.88 -17.95
CA VAL A 223 -6.95 0.48 -19.12
C VAL A 223 -7.11 1.63 -20.11
N ASP A 224 -6.77 2.85 -19.69
CA ASP A 224 -6.62 4.00 -20.58
C ASP A 224 -5.67 3.67 -21.74
N PRO A 225 -6.14 3.67 -23.00
CA PRO A 225 -5.32 3.31 -24.16
C PRO A 225 -4.07 4.19 -24.33
N ASP A 226 -4.07 5.41 -23.76
CA ASP A 226 -2.92 6.29 -23.80
C ASP A 226 -1.72 5.74 -23.01
N ASP A 227 -1.95 5.00 -21.90
CA ASP A 227 -0.88 4.38 -21.12
C ASP A 227 -0.11 3.36 -21.98
N ALA A 228 -0.85 2.45 -22.62
CA ALA A 228 -0.26 1.45 -23.50
C ALA A 228 0.43 2.11 -24.72
N ALA A 229 -0.21 3.10 -25.36
CA ALA A 229 0.35 3.79 -26.51
C ALA A 229 1.65 4.53 -26.16
N MET A 230 1.69 5.26 -25.05
CA MET A 230 2.88 5.99 -24.60
C MET A 230 4.04 5.03 -24.33
N VAL A 231 3.78 3.93 -23.63
CA VAL A 231 4.81 2.96 -23.28
C VAL A 231 5.34 2.24 -24.52
N LEU A 232 4.45 1.70 -25.36
CA LEU A 232 4.84 0.97 -26.57
C LEU A 232 5.65 1.84 -27.54
N ASN A 233 5.29 3.12 -27.68
CA ASN A 233 6.04 4.07 -28.51
C ASN A 233 7.39 4.48 -27.90
N SER A 234 7.61 4.26 -26.60
CA SER A 234 8.88 4.55 -25.93
C SER A 234 9.91 3.42 -26.01
N ILE A 235 9.47 2.21 -26.41
CA ILE A 235 10.32 1.03 -26.54
C ILE A 235 11.13 1.12 -27.84
N PRO A 236 12.48 1.14 -27.79
CA PRO A 236 13.29 1.33 -28.99
C PRO A 236 13.23 0.15 -29.97
N ASP A 237 13.16 -1.08 -29.45
CA ASP A 237 13.18 -2.32 -30.25
C ASP A 237 12.28 -3.40 -29.63
N LEU A 238 11.09 -3.56 -30.19
CA LEU A 238 10.11 -4.57 -29.74
C LEU A 238 10.61 -6.00 -29.95
N SER A 239 11.48 -6.25 -30.94
CA SER A 239 12.04 -7.58 -31.18
C SER A 239 12.97 -8.05 -30.05
N LYS A 240 13.43 -7.10 -29.24
CA LYS A 240 14.23 -7.32 -28.02
C LYS A 240 13.43 -7.10 -26.74
N THR A 241 12.11 -7.15 -26.81
CA THR A 241 11.23 -6.99 -25.65
C THR A 241 10.55 -8.30 -25.28
N VAL A 242 10.64 -8.69 -24.01
CA VAL A 242 9.79 -9.75 -23.42
C VAL A 242 8.61 -9.10 -22.70
N VAL A 243 7.41 -9.60 -22.88
CA VAL A 243 6.21 -9.14 -22.19
C VAL A 243 5.93 -10.07 -21.02
N LEU A 244 5.74 -9.53 -19.82
CA LEU A 244 5.33 -10.26 -18.64
C LEU A 244 3.90 -9.86 -18.27
N VAL A 245 2.95 -10.77 -18.42
CA VAL A 245 1.54 -10.53 -18.09
C VAL A 245 1.25 -11.12 -16.71
N VAL A 246 0.75 -10.30 -15.79
CA VAL A 246 0.47 -10.72 -14.40
C VAL A 246 -1.02 -10.61 -14.10
N SER A 247 -1.66 -11.76 -13.90
CA SER A 247 -3.08 -11.82 -13.53
C SER A 247 -3.40 -13.17 -12.89
N LYS A 248 -3.83 -13.16 -11.62
CA LYS A 248 -4.15 -14.38 -10.87
C LYS A 248 -5.22 -15.25 -11.55
N SER A 249 -6.33 -14.63 -11.98
CA SER A 249 -7.47 -15.33 -12.58
C SER A 249 -7.32 -15.52 -14.10
N GLY A 250 -6.41 -14.78 -14.73
CA GLY A 250 -6.35 -14.62 -16.18
C GLY A 250 -7.52 -13.87 -16.81
N GLY A 251 -8.49 -13.39 -16.00
CA GLY A 251 -9.72 -12.74 -16.48
C GLY A 251 -9.88 -11.28 -16.08
N THR A 252 -8.89 -10.67 -15.41
CA THR A 252 -8.93 -9.25 -15.04
C THR A 252 -9.09 -8.39 -16.29
N LEU A 253 -10.17 -7.61 -16.35
CA LEU A 253 -10.59 -6.88 -17.55
C LEU A 253 -9.48 -5.94 -18.08
N GLU A 254 -8.88 -5.15 -17.19
CA GLU A 254 -7.83 -4.19 -17.52
C GLU A 254 -6.59 -4.90 -18.06
N THR A 255 -6.13 -5.95 -17.37
CA THR A 255 -4.96 -6.75 -17.80
C THR A 255 -5.21 -7.44 -19.14
N LEU A 256 -6.38 -8.06 -19.32
CA LEU A 256 -6.74 -8.77 -20.56
C LEU A 256 -6.85 -7.80 -21.74
N THR A 257 -7.44 -6.62 -21.52
CA THR A 257 -7.56 -5.57 -22.54
C THR A 257 -6.18 -5.09 -22.99
N ASN A 258 -5.30 -4.79 -22.03
CA ASN A 258 -3.93 -4.36 -22.31
C ASN A 258 -3.10 -5.47 -22.97
N GLU A 259 -3.24 -6.72 -22.53
CA GLU A 259 -2.58 -7.85 -23.16
C GLU A 259 -2.98 -7.97 -24.64
N ASN A 260 -4.27 -7.93 -24.96
CA ASN A 260 -4.75 -8.01 -26.33
C ASN A 260 -4.24 -6.85 -27.19
N LEU A 261 -4.23 -5.63 -26.64
CA LEU A 261 -3.68 -4.45 -27.32
C LEU A 261 -2.20 -4.65 -27.64
N VAL A 262 -1.41 -5.10 -26.67
CA VAL A 262 0.04 -5.33 -26.86
C VAL A 262 0.28 -6.49 -27.85
N ARG A 263 -0.49 -7.58 -27.79
CA ARG A 263 -0.40 -8.70 -28.75
C ARG A 263 -0.67 -8.24 -30.18
N ASP A 264 -1.74 -7.49 -30.40
CA ASP A 264 -2.07 -6.88 -31.70
C ASP A 264 -0.94 -5.96 -32.19
N PHE A 265 -0.36 -5.16 -31.29
CA PHE A 265 0.76 -4.29 -31.63
C PHE A 265 2.01 -5.07 -32.07
N PHE A 266 2.35 -6.17 -31.39
CA PHE A 266 3.46 -7.05 -31.79
C PHE A 266 3.19 -7.70 -33.16
N GLN A 267 1.98 -8.22 -33.39
CA GLN A 267 1.59 -8.84 -34.65
C GLN A 267 1.67 -7.85 -35.83
N LYS A 268 1.19 -6.61 -35.64
CA LYS A 268 1.29 -5.54 -36.64
C LYS A 268 2.73 -5.17 -36.99
N LYS A 269 3.69 -5.48 -36.12
CA LYS A 269 5.14 -5.31 -36.35
C LYS A 269 5.81 -6.57 -36.90
N GLY A 270 5.06 -7.61 -37.22
CA GLY A 270 5.56 -8.88 -37.75
C GLY A 270 6.23 -9.75 -36.68
N LEU A 271 5.96 -9.51 -35.40
CA LEU A 271 6.48 -10.30 -34.28
C LEU A 271 5.40 -11.28 -33.79
N GLU A 272 5.78 -12.54 -33.64
CA GLU A 272 4.90 -13.59 -33.12
C GLU A 272 4.78 -13.51 -31.59
N PRO A 273 3.61 -13.16 -31.00
CA PRO A 273 3.48 -12.95 -29.56
C PRO A 273 3.97 -14.11 -28.69
N LYS A 274 3.72 -15.36 -29.08
CA LYS A 274 4.20 -16.52 -28.32
C LYS A 274 5.70 -16.49 -28.02
N ASN A 275 6.50 -15.91 -28.91
CA ASN A 275 7.96 -15.83 -28.77
C ASN A 275 8.45 -14.71 -27.84
N HIS A 276 7.53 -13.90 -27.31
CA HIS A 276 7.80 -12.70 -26.51
C HIS A 276 7.04 -12.67 -25.19
N PHE A 277 5.95 -13.43 -25.03
CA PHE A 277 5.08 -13.32 -23.85
C PHE A 277 5.38 -14.40 -22.81
N ALA A 278 5.54 -13.99 -21.56
CA ALA A 278 5.58 -14.83 -20.36
C ALA A 278 4.44 -14.40 -19.42
N CYS A 279 4.07 -15.25 -18.47
CA CYS A 279 3.00 -14.95 -17.53
C CYS A 279 3.31 -15.29 -16.08
N VAL A 280 2.61 -14.60 -15.18
CA VAL A 280 2.45 -14.98 -13.77
C VAL A 280 0.95 -15.14 -13.52
N THR A 281 0.54 -16.33 -13.10
CA THR A 281 -0.89 -16.66 -13.00
C THR A 281 -1.16 -17.79 -12.01
N GLY A 282 -2.42 -18.03 -11.68
CA GLY A 282 -2.82 -19.25 -10.97
C GLY A 282 -2.66 -20.49 -11.84
N LYS A 283 -2.22 -21.60 -11.24
CA LYS A 283 -2.11 -22.90 -11.92
C LYS A 283 -3.47 -23.34 -12.49
N GLY A 284 -3.50 -23.75 -13.75
CA GLY A 284 -4.73 -24.14 -14.45
C GLY A 284 -5.64 -22.97 -14.87
N SER A 285 -5.22 -21.73 -14.67
CA SER A 285 -5.93 -20.56 -15.24
C SER A 285 -5.86 -20.56 -16.79
N PRO A 286 -6.68 -19.76 -17.49
CA PRO A 286 -6.58 -19.62 -18.94
C PRO A 286 -5.20 -19.17 -19.45
N MET A 287 -4.44 -18.45 -18.61
CA MET A 287 -3.09 -18.00 -18.93
C MET A 287 -2.01 -19.07 -18.70
N ASP A 288 -2.34 -20.18 -18.02
CA ASP A 288 -1.43 -21.33 -17.84
C ASP A 288 -1.39 -22.17 -19.13
N ASN A 289 -0.89 -21.55 -20.20
CA ASN A 289 -0.96 -22.08 -21.55
C ASN A 289 0.41 -21.98 -22.26
N PRO A 290 1.20 -23.07 -22.29
CA PRO A 290 2.46 -23.13 -23.03
C PRO A 290 2.34 -22.91 -24.55
N ALA A 291 1.13 -22.94 -25.11
CA ALA A 291 0.92 -22.58 -26.51
C ALA A 291 0.97 -21.06 -26.75
N GLU A 292 0.67 -20.24 -25.74
CA GLU A 292 0.56 -18.78 -25.81
C GLU A 292 1.69 -18.03 -25.12
N TYR A 293 2.40 -18.71 -24.21
CA TYR A 293 3.46 -18.14 -23.37
C TYR A 293 4.74 -18.97 -23.43
N LEU A 294 5.88 -18.29 -23.51
CA LEU A 294 7.22 -18.90 -23.48
C LEU A 294 7.62 -19.42 -22.08
N LYS A 295 7.06 -18.82 -21.03
CA LYS A 295 7.31 -19.19 -19.62
C LYS A 295 6.11 -18.77 -18.79
N SER A 296 5.73 -19.62 -17.84
CA SER A 296 4.69 -19.33 -16.85
C SER A 296 5.30 -19.46 -15.45
N PHE A 297 5.03 -18.52 -14.56
CA PHE A 297 5.29 -18.60 -13.12
C PHE A 297 3.98 -18.66 -12.36
N TYR A 298 3.97 -19.32 -11.21
CA TYR A 298 2.73 -19.54 -10.46
C TYR A 298 2.62 -18.59 -9.28
N MET A 299 1.40 -18.09 -9.08
CA MET A 299 1.02 -17.39 -7.86
C MET A 299 -0.14 -18.10 -7.18
N GLU A 300 -0.05 -18.19 -5.87
CA GLU A 300 -1.00 -18.94 -5.05
C GLU A 300 -2.14 -18.06 -4.53
N ASP A 301 -3.23 -18.69 -4.09
CA ASP A 301 -4.45 -17.96 -3.77
C ASP A 301 -4.40 -17.14 -2.47
N TYR A 302 -3.52 -17.56 -1.56
CA TYR A 302 -3.22 -16.96 -0.27
C TYR A 302 -2.24 -15.77 -0.34
N ILE A 303 -1.87 -15.36 -1.55
CA ILE A 303 -1.06 -14.16 -1.81
C ILE A 303 -1.99 -13.01 -2.20
N GLY A 304 -2.26 -12.12 -1.25
CA GLY A 304 -3.01 -10.89 -1.49
C GLY A 304 -2.24 -9.94 -2.41
N GLY A 305 -2.92 -9.29 -3.36
CA GLY A 305 -2.26 -8.48 -4.39
C GLY A 305 -1.35 -7.39 -3.81
N ARG A 306 -1.80 -6.67 -2.79
CA ARG A 306 -1.01 -5.61 -2.12
C ARG A 306 0.16 -6.11 -1.26
N PHE A 307 0.27 -7.43 -1.05
CA PHE A 307 1.37 -8.11 -0.35
C PHE A 307 2.18 -9.04 -1.27
N SER A 308 2.07 -8.86 -2.60
CA SER A 308 2.57 -9.84 -3.58
C SER A 308 3.97 -9.53 -4.14
N VAL A 309 4.60 -8.44 -3.72
CA VAL A 309 5.86 -7.95 -4.29
C VAL A 309 6.99 -8.98 -4.19
N THR A 310 7.06 -9.70 -3.07
CA THR A 310 8.09 -10.71 -2.80
C THR A 310 7.72 -12.11 -3.30
N SER A 311 6.61 -12.28 -4.02
CA SER A 311 6.27 -13.52 -4.70
C SER A 311 6.61 -13.45 -6.20
N MET A 312 6.25 -14.49 -6.95
CA MET A 312 6.32 -14.48 -8.40
C MET A 312 5.54 -13.35 -9.10
N VAL A 313 4.68 -12.59 -8.40
CA VAL A 313 4.08 -11.37 -8.97
C VAL A 313 5.13 -10.29 -9.23
N GLY A 314 6.04 -10.05 -8.29
CA GLY A 314 7.14 -9.10 -8.47
C GLY A 314 8.43 -9.73 -8.97
N GLY A 315 8.68 -11.00 -8.61
CA GLY A 315 9.95 -11.69 -8.79
C GLY A 315 10.53 -11.65 -10.21
N PRO A 316 9.80 -12.13 -11.24
CA PRO A 316 10.31 -12.15 -12.61
C PRO A 316 10.71 -10.78 -13.14
N MET A 317 9.92 -9.74 -12.85
CA MET A 317 10.21 -8.36 -13.25
C MET A 317 11.42 -7.78 -12.50
N LEU A 318 11.48 -7.98 -11.18
CA LEU A 318 12.57 -7.45 -10.35
C LEU A 318 13.88 -8.17 -10.62
N ALA A 319 13.87 -9.50 -10.79
CA ALA A 319 15.05 -10.29 -11.15
C ALA A 319 15.56 -9.95 -12.56
N PHE A 320 14.68 -9.66 -13.52
CA PHE A 320 15.08 -9.17 -14.84
C PHE A 320 15.73 -7.78 -14.75
N GLY A 321 15.08 -6.84 -14.07
CA GLY A 321 15.50 -5.44 -14.04
C GLY A 321 16.67 -5.13 -13.11
N LEU A 322 16.81 -5.86 -12.01
CA LEU A 322 17.84 -5.65 -10.97
C LEU A 322 18.89 -6.78 -10.93
N GLY A 323 18.62 -7.91 -11.59
CA GLY A 323 19.41 -9.13 -11.45
C GLY A 323 18.90 -10.02 -10.32
N TYR A 324 19.01 -11.34 -10.53
CA TYR A 324 18.51 -12.35 -9.59
C TYR A 324 19.16 -12.22 -8.20
N ASP A 325 20.47 -11.98 -8.12
CA ASP A 325 21.17 -11.83 -6.83
C ASP A 325 20.65 -10.62 -6.02
N ASN A 326 20.32 -9.52 -6.68
CA ASN A 326 19.75 -8.35 -6.01
C ASN A 326 18.30 -8.61 -5.59
N TYR A 327 17.54 -9.38 -6.38
CA TYR A 327 16.21 -9.83 -5.97
C TYR A 327 16.29 -10.74 -4.73
N LEU A 328 17.23 -11.69 -4.67
CA LEU A 328 17.43 -12.52 -3.46
C LEU A 328 17.80 -11.69 -2.22
N LYS A 329 18.68 -10.68 -2.35
CA LYS A 329 18.99 -9.77 -1.23
C LYS A 329 17.77 -9.00 -0.75
N LEU A 330 16.86 -8.65 -1.65
CA LEU A 330 15.60 -8.02 -1.27
C LEU A 330 14.72 -8.98 -0.48
N LEU A 331 14.61 -10.25 -0.91
CA LEU A 331 13.90 -11.27 -0.14
C LEU A 331 14.53 -11.49 1.23
N GLU A 332 15.87 -11.50 1.32
CA GLU A 332 16.62 -11.66 2.57
C GLU A 332 16.31 -10.54 3.57
N GLY A 333 16.33 -9.28 3.14
CA GLY A 333 15.99 -8.17 4.03
C GLY A 333 14.54 -8.20 4.50
N ALA A 334 13.61 -8.61 3.62
CA ALA A 334 12.21 -8.76 3.97
C ALA A 334 12.00 -9.93 4.96
N HIS A 335 12.69 -11.05 4.74
CA HIS A 335 12.70 -12.22 5.63
C HIS A 335 13.21 -11.87 7.03
N ASP A 336 14.35 -11.18 7.14
CA ASP A 336 14.91 -10.80 8.44
C ASP A 336 13.95 -9.90 9.23
N MET A 337 13.18 -9.05 8.55
CA MET A 337 12.14 -8.24 9.18
C MET A 337 10.93 -9.07 9.62
N ASP A 338 10.56 -10.12 8.87
CA ASP A 338 9.55 -11.08 9.31
C ASP A 338 9.98 -11.81 10.58
N VAL A 339 11.24 -12.27 10.63
CA VAL A 339 11.84 -12.89 11.80
C VAL A 339 11.82 -11.92 12.98
N HIS A 340 12.23 -10.66 12.78
CA HIS A 340 12.19 -9.64 13.83
C HIS A 340 10.77 -9.39 14.36
N ALA A 341 9.79 -9.26 13.45
CA ALA A 341 8.40 -9.03 13.78
C ALA A 341 7.79 -10.19 14.58
N LEU A 342 8.18 -11.43 14.30
CA LEU A 342 7.65 -12.61 14.96
C LEU A 342 8.34 -12.95 16.30
N THR A 343 9.65 -12.75 16.38
CA THR A 343 10.46 -13.24 17.51
C THR A 343 10.67 -12.20 18.62
N THR A 344 10.48 -10.91 18.33
CA THR A 344 10.65 -9.85 19.33
C THR A 344 9.46 -9.74 20.26
N SER A 345 9.62 -10.22 21.50
CA SER A 345 8.55 -10.31 22.51
C SER A 345 8.19 -8.98 23.18
N ASP A 346 9.11 -8.02 23.26
CA ASP A 346 8.84 -6.67 23.79
C ASP A 346 8.26 -5.78 22.67
N PRO A 347 6.99 -5.34 22.75
CA PRO A 347 6.38 -4.49 21.72
C PRO A 347 7.11 -3.15 21.52
N SER A 348 7.85 -2.67 22.52
CA SER A 348 8.63 -1.43 22.42
C SER A 348 9.97 -1.61 21.68
N LYS A 349 10.36 -2.86 21.38
CA LYS A 349 11.55 -3.23 20.60
C LYS A 349 11.20 -3.84 19.25
N ASN A 350 10.00 -4.38 19.12
CA ASN A 350 9.47 -4.86 17.86
C ASN A 350 9.17 -3.67 16.93
N LEU A 351 9.94 -3.53 15.84
CA LEU A 351 9.99 -2.31 15.04
C LEU A 351 8.66 -2.05 14.30
N PRO A 352 8.11 -3.01 13.53
CA PRO A 352 6.81 -2.83 12.88
C PRO A 352 5.65 -2.69 13.88
N LEU A 353 5.66 -3.46 14.99
CA LEU A 353 4.60 -3.34 16.00
C LEU A 353 4.63 -1.98 16.71
N LEU A 354 5.81 -1.46 17.04
CA LEU A 354 5.92 -0.13 17.62
C LEU A 354 5.45 0.96 16.65
N LEU A 355 5.79 0.85 15.36
CA LEU A 355 5.29 1.77 14.34
C LEU A 355 3.76 1.69 14.18
N ALA A 356 3.18 0.48 14.24
CA ALA A 356 1.74 0.27 14.24
C ALA A 356 1.07 0.94 15.45
N LEU A 357 1.64 0.79 16.65
CA LEU A 357 1.17 1.40 17.89
C LEU A 357 1.23 2.93 17.85
N ILE A 358 2.28 3.51 17.26
CA ILE A 358 2.38 4.96 17.03
C ILE A 358 1.25 5.42 16.09
N GLY A 359 0.99 4.67 15.01
CA GLY A 359 -0.13 4.96 14.12
C GLY A 359 -1.48 4.91 14.82
N VAL A 360 -1.73 3.91 15.66
CA VAL A 360 -2.96 3.80 16.48
C VAL A 360 -3.06 4.93 17.51
N TRP A 361 -1.94 5.33 18.14
CA TRP A 361 -1.90 6.50 19.01
C TRP A 361 -2.38 7.77 18.30
N ASN A 362 -1.78 8.06 17.15
CA ASN A 362 -2.12 9.25 16.37
C ASN A 362 -3.55 9.18 15.82
N ARG A 363 -3.98 8.03 15.30
CA ARG A 363 -5.29 7.84 14.67
C ARG A 363 -6.45 7.83 15.67
N ASN A 364 -6.35 7.00 16.71
CA ASN A 364 -7.49 6.69 17.57
C ASN A 364 -7.55 7.54 18.85
N PHE A 365 -6.39 7.97 19.36
CA PHE A 365 -6.32 8.68 20.63
C PHE A 365 -6.10 10.17 20.46
N LEU A 366 -5.27 10.58 19.49
CA LEU A 366 -5.14 11.99 19.10
C LEU A 366 -6.13 12.44 18.02
N GLY A 367 -6.88 11.50 17.42
CA GLY A 367 -7.92 11.80 16.43
C GLY A 367 -7.41 12.31 15.08
N LEU A 368 -6.16 12.00 14.72
CA LEU A 368 -5.52 12.50 13.51
C LEU A 368 -5.87 11.60 12.31
N PRO A 369 -6.53 12.12 11.25
CA PRO A 369 -7.16 11.26 10.24
C PRO A 369 -6.27 10.85 9.07
N THR A 370 -5.09 11.47 8.92
CA THR A 370 -4.17 11.21 7.82
C THR A 370 -2.79 10.85 8.36
N CYS A 371 -1.93 10.27 7.53
CA CYS A 371 -0.50 10.12 7.81
C CYS A 371 0.29 10.45 6.54
N ALA A 372 1.26 11.35 6.66
CA ALA A 372 2.16 11.69 5.57
C ALA A 372 3.42 10.83 5.64
N ILE A 373 3.71 10.05 4.60
CA ILE A 373 4.93 9.25 4.48
C ILE A 373 5.87 9.97 3.51
N LEU A 374 6.99 10.48 4.02
CA LEU A 374 7.85 11.44 3.32
C LEU A 374 9.28 10.92 3.23
N PRO A 375 9.62 10.16 2.16
CA PRO A 375 10.98 9.69 1.94
C PRO A 375 11.92 10.83 1.55
N TYR A 376 13.01 11.03 2.27
CA TYR A 376 14.14 11.87 1.87
C TYR A 376 15.10 11.04 1.01
N SER A 377 14.54 10.52 -0.07
CA SER A 377 15.20 9.75 -1.13
C SER A 377 14.37 9.86 -2.40
N GLN A 378 14.91 10.51 -3.44
CA GLN A 378 14.20 10.68 -4.71
C GLN A 378 13.87 9.35 -5.39
N ALA A 379 14.68 8.31 -5.16
CA ALA A 379 14.44 6.98 -5.71
C ALA A 379 13.10 6.40 -5.24
N MET A 380 12.60 6.81 -4.06
CA MET A 380 11.38 6.31 -3.45
C MET A 380 10.11 7.04 -3.91
N LEU A 381 10.14 7.75 -5.05
CA LEU A 381 9.02 8.53 -5.59
C LEU A 381 7.69 7.78 -5.63
N ARG A 382 7.71 6.47 -5.94
CA ARG A 382 6.49 5.64 -6.02
C ARG A 382 6.22 4.80 -4.78
N PHE A 383 7.08 4.87 -3.76
CA PHE A 383 6.92 4.04 -2.56
C PHE A 383 5.67 4.43 -1.76
N THR A 384 5.43 5.73 -1.55
CA THR A 384 4.20 6.19 -0.89
C THR A 384 2.94 5.74 -1.63
N ALA A 385 2.94 5.74 -2.97
CA ALA A 385 1.82 5.25 -3.77
C ALA A 385 1.55 3.75 -3.59
N HIS A 386 2.60 2.94 -3.41
CA HIS A 386 2.42 1.54 -3.01
C HIS A 386 1.83 1.43 -1.60
N LEU A 387 2.32 2.22 -0.64
CA LEU A 387 1.83 2.19 0.73
C LEU A 387 0.37 2.66 0.86
N GLN A 388 -0.10 3.54 -0.04
CA GLN A 388 -1.52 3.90 -0.13
C GLN A 388 -2.39 2.66 -0.34
N GLN A 389 -2.04 1.81 -1.31
CA GLN A 389 -2.78 0.57 -1.52
C GLN A 389 -2.62 -0.38 -0.34
N LEU A 390 -1.37 -0.57 0.12
CA LEU A 390 -1.07 -1.50 1.21
C LEU A 390 -1.87 -1.18 2.47
N ASP A 391 -1.91 0.08 2.91
CA ASP A 391 -2.60 0.49 4.13
C ASP A 391 -4.10 0.68 3.92
N MET A 392 -4.50 1.53 2.96
CA MET A 392 -5.88 2.00 2.83
C MET A 392 -6.82 0.88 2.34
N GLU A 393 -6.37 0.01 1.44
CA GLU A 393 -7.17 -1.13 0.98
C GLU A 393 -7.24 -2.24 2.05
N SER A 394 -6.19 -2.39 2.86
CA SER A 394 -6.18 -3.35 3.97
C SER A 394 -7.06 -2.90 5.13
N ASN A 395 -6.84 -1.68 5.62
CA ASN A 395 -7.36 -1.21 6.90
C ASN A 395 -8.49 -0.19 6.78
N GLY A 396 -8.89 0.21 5.57
CA GLY A 396 -10.07 1.04 5.30
C GLY A 396 -11.39 0.28 5.49
N LYS A 397 -11.62 -0.26 6.69
CA LYS A 397 -12.75 -1.13 7.03
C LYS A 397 -13.67 -0.48 8.05
N HIS A 398 -14.95 -0.82 8.02
CA HIS A 398 -15.94 -0.33 8.98
C HIS A 398 -16.64 -1.45 9.77
N ILE A 399 -16.22 -2.70 9.59
CA ILE A 399 -16.67 -3.86 10.36
C ILE A 399 -15.47 -4.58 10.98
N ASP A 400 -15.68 -5.15 12.17
CA ASP A 400 -14.74 -6.04 12.84
C ASP A 400 -14.85 -7.49 12.32
N ARG A 401 -13.98 -8.36 12.82
CA ARG A 401 -13.93 -9.79 12.47
C ARG A 401 -15.16 -10.58 12.93
N GLN A 402 -16.03 -10.00 13.77
CA GLN A 402 -17.32 -10.60 14.14
C GLN A 402 -18.48 -10.02 13.32
N GLY A 403 -18.18 -9.23 12.28
CA GLY A 403 -19.15 -8.62 11.38
C GLY A 403 -19.96 -7.50 12.02
N LYS A 404 -19.48 -6.90 13.11
CA LYS A 404 -20.13 -5.75 13.74
C LYS A 404 -19.50 -4.46 13.25
N PHE A 405 -20.33 -3.42 13.09
CA PHE A 405 -19.83 -2.09 12.82
C PHE A 405 -18.96 -1.60 13.98
N VAL A 406 -17.78 -1.09 13.62
CA VAL A 406 -16.85 -0.49 14.60
C VAL A 406 -17.30 0.92 14.98
N ASP A 407 -17.06 1.32 16.23
CA ASP A 407 -17.35 2.66 16.76
C ASP A 407 -16.10 3.54 16.91
N TYR A 408 -14.98 3.12 16.31
CA TYR A 408 -13.69 3.80 16.30
C TYR A 408 -13.17 3.95 14.87
N ALA A 409 -12.20 4.84 14.70
CA ALA A 409 -11.55 5.04 13.41
C ALA A 409 -10.59 3.89 13.06
N THR A 410 -10.54 3.48 11.80
CA THR A 410 -9.63 2.46 11.28
C THR A 410 -8.53 3.10 10.42
N GLY A 411 -8.18 2.56 9.25
CA GLY A 411 -7.09 3.06 8.40
C GLY A 411 -7.10 4.59 8.20
N PRO A 412 -5.94 5.26 8.27
CA PRO A 412 -5.81 6.67 7.93
C PRO A 412 -5.73 6.89 6.41
N ILE A 413 -5.85 8.14 5.97
CA ILE A 413 -5.48 8.52 4.60
C ILE A 413 -3.96 8.60 4.50
N ILE A 414 -3.35 7.79 3.63
CA ILE A 414 -1.91 7.82 3.36
C ILE A 414 -1.62 8.71 2.15
N TRP A 415 -0.61 9.58 2.29
CA TRP A 415 -0.17 10.46 1.21
C TRP A 415 1.26 10.94 1.45
N GLY A 416 1.86 11.61 0.46
CA GLY A 416 3.22 12.13 0.58
C GLY A 416 3.97 12.19 -0.75
N GLU A 417 5.12 12.84 -0.71
CA GLU A 417 6.04 13.06 -1.82
C GLU A 417 7.47 13.06 -1.26
N PRO A 418 8.50 12.64 -2.01
CA PRO A 418 9.86 12.72 -1.54
C PRO A 418 10.29 14.14 -1.09
N GLY A 419 11.08 14.19 -0.02
CA GLY A 419 11.82 15.38 0.36
C GLY A 419 12.97 15.63 -0.63
N THR A 420 13.28 16.88 -0.99
CA THR A 420 12.70 18.13 -0.47
C THR A 420 11.52 18.66 -1.30
N ASN A 421 11.10 17.98 -2.37
CA ASN A 421 10.02 18.45 -3.25
C ASN A 421 8.71 18.70 -2.48
N GLY A 422 8.34 17.78 -1.58
CA GLY A 422 7.17 17.97 -0.71
C GLY A 422 7.22 19.26 0.13
N GLN A 423 8.42 19.71 0.52
CA GLN A 423 8.61 20.96 1.27
C GLN A 423 8.15 22.18 0.49
N HIS A 424 8.28 22.13 -0.83
CA HIS A 424 7.91 23.21 -1.75
C HIS A 424 6.51 23.01 -2.35
N SER A 425 5.72 22.08 -1.81
CA SER A 425 4.36 21.79 -2.26
C SER A 425 3.34 21.99 -1.14
N PHE A 426 3.39 21.16 -0.09
CA PHE A 426 2.32 21.08 0.91
C PHE A 426 2.79 21.21 2.36
N TYR A 427 4.09 21.43 2.62
CA TYR A 427 4.58 21.59 4.00
C TYR A 427 4.04 22.84 4.70
N GLN A 428 3.60 23.85 3.95
CA GLN A 428 2.84 24.98 4.50
C GLN A 428 1.63 24.49 5.30
N LEU A 429 0.86 23.58 4.72
CA LEU A 429 -0.30 22.96 5.37
C LEU A 429 0.15 22.11 6.55
N ILE A 430 1.21 21.32 6.40
CA ILE A 430 1.73 20.49 7.50
C ILE A 430 2.20 21.34 8.69
N HIS A 431 2.75 22.54 8.49
CA HIS A 431 3.32 23.38 9.55
C HIS A 431 2.36 24.38 10.20
N GLN A 432 1.46 24.97 9.41
CA GLN A 432 0.59 26.06 9.88
C GLN A 432 -0.89 25.83 9.54
N GLY A 433 -1.22 24.73 8.85
CA GLY A 433 -2.60 24.34 8.61
C GLY A 433 -3.32 24.00 9.91
N THR A 434 -4.66 24.07 9.85
CA THR A 434 -5.54 23.78 11.00
C THR A 434 -5.54 22.31 11.40
N ASP A 435 -5.27 21.42 10.45
CA ASP A 435 -5.11 20.00 10.71
C ASP A 435 -3.69 19.69 11.19
N THR A 436 -3.59 18.82 12.19
CA THR A 436 -2.33 18.22 12.62
C THR A 436 -2.14 16.91 11.86
N ILE A 437 -1.02 16.80 11.13
CA ILE A 437 -0.72 15.63 10.30
C ILE A 437 0.49 14.92 10.91
N PRO A 438 0.34 13.66 11.37
CA PRO A 438 1.46 12.84 11.76
C PRO A 438 2.32 12.52 10.53
N VAL A 439 3.64 12.55 10.70
CA VAL A 439 4.60 12.34 9.63
C VAL A 439 5.54 11.18 9.91
N GLU A 440 5.67 10.27 8.95
CA GLU A 440 6.67 9.21 8.92
C GLU A 440 7.74 9.59 7.90
N PHE A 441 8.89 10.06 8.39
CA PHE A 441 10.02 10.34 7.53
C PHE A 441 10.86 9.09 7.28
N ILE A 442 11.39 8.93 6.08
CA ILE A 442 12.34 7.87 5.73
C ILE A 442 13.62 8.51 5.22
N GLY A 443 14.79 8.18 5.75
CA GLY A 443 16.06 8.83 5.36
C GLY A 443 17.25 7.88 5.35
N PHE A 444 18.27 8.22 4.55
CA PHE A 444 19.50 7.43 4.42
C PHE A 444 20.73 8.30 4.61
N SER A 445 21.76 7.78 5.30
CA SER A 445 23.01 8.53 5.47
C SER A 445 23.86 8.62 4.20
N GLU A 446 23.69 7.69 3.27
CA GLU A 446 24.50 7.56 2.05
C GLU A 446 23.63 7.53 0.78
N SER A 447 24.14 8.16 -0.28
CA SER A 447 23.50 8.16 -1.61
C SER A 447 23.63 6.81 -2.29
N GLN A 448 22.58 6.40 -3.01
CA GLN A 448 22.57 5.14 -3.76
C GLN A 448 23.66 5.08 -4.84
N PHE A 449 23.75 6.16 -5.64
CA PHE A 449 24.61 6.25 -6.84
C PHE A 449 26.03 6.73 -6.55
N GLY A 450 26.34 7.16 -5.32
CA GLY A 450 27.66 7.71 -4.96
C GLY A 450 28.02 9.04 -5.63
N MET A 451 27.15 9.59 -6.49
CA MET A 451 27.31 10.92 -7.09
C MET A 451 26.96 12.01 -6.07
N ASP A 452 27.84 12.22 -5.10
CA ASP A 452 27.64 13.17 -4.01
C ASP A 452 28.86 14.07 -3.85
N LEU A 453 28.79 15.26 -4.47
CA LEU A 453 29.89 16.21 -4.50
C LEU A 453 29.83 17.16 -3.30
N ASP A 454 31.00 17.48 -2.74
CA ASP A 454 31.12 18.62 -1.84
C ASP A 454 30.83 19.91 -2.61
N VAL A 455 29.81 20.63 -2.14
CA VAL A 455 29.47 21.97 -2.61
C VAL A 455 29.36 22.87 -1.38
N LYS A 456 30.33 23.77 -1.24
CA LYS A 456 30.46 24.72 -0.11
C LYS A 456 30.67 24.03 1.25
N GLY A 457 31.54 23.03 1.31
CA GLY A 457 31.97 22.35 2.54
C GLY A 457 30.99 21.30 3.07
N THR A 458 29.99 20.93 2.27
CA THR A 458 29.02 19.87 2.59
C THR A 458 28.58 19.16 1.32
N THR A 459 28.21 17.89 1.42
CA THR A 459 27.69 17.13 0.28
C THR A 459 26.19 17.38 0.05
N SER A 460 25.64 16.93 -1.08
CA SER A 460 24.20 16.97 -1.34
C SER A 460 23.43 16.05 -0.39
N GLN A 461 23.96 14.86 -0.06
CA GLN A 461 23.34 13.97 0.93
C GLN A 461 23.28 14.59 2.32
N GLN A 462 24.34 15.29 2.75
CA GLN A 462 24.35 16.02 4.02
C GLN A 462 23.30 17.14 4.04
N LYS A 463 23.13 17.88 2.94
CA LYS A 463 22.07 18.91 2.81
C LYS A 463 20.67 18.29 2.87
N LEU A 464 20.45 17.15 2.20
CA LEU A 464 19.18 16.43 2.25
C LEU A 464 18.85 15.95 3.67
N ASN A 465 19.81 15.34 4.35
CA ASN A 465 19.65 14.88 5.74
C ASN A 465 19.49 16.04 6.73
N SER A 466 20.16 17.18 6.50
CA SER A 466 19.96 18.38 7.31
C SER A 466 18.53 18.90 7.19
N ASN A 467 17.97 18.90 5.98
CA ASN A 467 16.57 19.27 5.76
C ASN A 467 15.61 18.28 6.44
N LEU A 468 15.85 16.97 6.33
CA LEU A 468 15.06 15.95 7.03
C LEU A 468 15.00 16.22 8.55
N LEU A 469 16.16 16.34 9.19
CA LEU A 469 16.26 16.51 10.64
C LEU A 469 15.70 17.87 11.09
N ALA A 470 15.94 18.93 10.31
CA ALA A 470 15.40 20.26 10.60
C ALA A 470 13.87 20.28 10.52
N GLN A 471 13.27 19.63 9.52
CA GLN A 471 11.81 19.55 9.38
C GLN A 471 11.18 18.75 10.52
N SER A 472 11.77 17.60 10.88
CA SER A 472 11.32 16.80 12.03
C SER A 472 11.31 17.60 13.34
N LEU A 473 12.38 18.35 13.62
CA LEU A 473 12.46 19.21 14.80
C LEU A 473 11.50 20.39 14.73
N ALA A 474 11.44 21.11 13.60
CA ALA A 474 10.59 22.29 13.44
C ALA A 474 9.10 21.97 13.63
N MET A 475 8.64 20.84 13.08
CA MET A 475 7.26 20.35 13.27
C MET A 475 6.97 20.05 14.74
N ALA A 476 7.93 19.45 15.45
CA ALA A 476 7.75 19.07 16.84
C ALA A 476 7.79 20.29 17.78
N THR A 477 8.78 21.18 17.65
CA THR A 477 9.01 22.26 18.62
C THR A 477 8.27 23.55 18.29
N GLY A 478 7.97 23.80 17.02
CA GLY A 478 7.43 25.08 16.59
C GLY A 478 8.39 26.25 16.82
N SER A 479 7.86 27.46 16.70
CA SER A 479 8.53 28.73 16.95
C SER A 479 7.49 29.82 17.21
N ILE A 480 7.51 30.39 18.41
CA ILE A 480 6.64 31.51 18.77
C ILE A 480 7.25 32.81 18.22
N ASN A 481 6.42 33.62 17.56
CA ASN A 481 6.82 34.90 17.01
C ASN A 481 5.79 35.99 17.34
N SER A 482 6.23 37.24 17.50
CA SER A 482 5.33 38.37 17.69
C SER A 482 4.48 38.67 16.45
N ASN A 483 4.95 38.30 15.26
CA ASN A 483 4.15 38.28 14.05
C ASN A 483 3.40 36.94 13.95
N PRO A 484 2.06 36.91 14.04
CA PRO A 484 1.30 35.66 14.01
C PRO A 484 1.50 34.85 12.72
N ASN A 485 1.77 35.50 11.58
CA ASN A 485 2.03 34.81 10.32
C ASN A 485 3.37 34.04 10.32
N LYS A 486 4.28 34.39 11.24
CA LYS A 486 5.57 33.72 11.44
C LYS A 486 5.56 32.78 12.64
N CYS A 487 4.39 32.58 13.26
CA CYS A 487 4.21 31.64 14.36
C CYS A 487 4.06 30.22 13.82
N PHE A 488 4.74 29.28 14.46
CA PHE A 488 4.63 27.85 14.22
C PHE A 488 4.27 27.19 15.54
N ASP A 489 3.08 26.59 15.62
CA ASP A 489 2.53 26.10 16.89
C ASP A 489 3.30 24.89 17.45
N GLY A 490 4.09 24.21 16.62
CA GLY A 490 4.76 22.97 17.00
C GLY A 490 3.77 21.86 17.30
N ASN A 491 4.14 20.91 18.16
CA ASN A 491 3.29 19.78 18.56
C ASN A 491 2.75 18.96 17.37
N ARG A 492 3.45 18.94 16.23
CA ARG A 492 3.10 18.13 15.06
C ARG A 492 3.90 16.83 15.09
N PRO A 493 3.26 15.70 15.47
CA PRO A 493 3.96 14.45 15.75
C PRO A 493 4.64 13.90 14.50
N ASN A 494 5.85 13.38 14.67
CA ASN A 494 6.53 12.69 13.60
C ASN A 494 7.52 11.66 14.13
N CYS A 495 7.92 10.72 13.28
CA CYS A 495 9.03 9.81 13.54
C CYS A 495 10.00 9.74 12.34
N LEU A 496 11.23 9.32 12.61
CA LEU A 496 12.29 9.14 11.62
C LEU A 496 12.58 7.64 11.48
N ILE A 497 12.52 7.10 10.27
CA ILE A 497 12.99 5.77 9.90
C ILE A 497 14.29 5.95 9.11
N LEU A 498 15.42 5.60 9.71
CA LEU A 498 16.75 5.92 9.21
C LEU A 498 17.51 4.64 8.86
N GLY A 499 18.08 4.59 7.67
CA GLY A 499 18.99 3.53 7.22
C GLY A 499 20.35 4.08 6.80
N LYS A 500 21.32 3.19 6.55
CA LYS A 500 22.63 3.61 6.04
C LYS A 500 22.54 4.03 4.56
N LYS A 501 22.00 3.14 3.72
CA LYS A 501 21.87 3.29 2.27
C LYS A 501 20.60 2.57 1.83
N LEU A 502 19.92 3.08 0.80
CA LEU A 502 18.83 2.34 0.16
C LEU A 502 19.42 1.32 -0.83
N ASP A 503 19.63 0.10 -0.36
CA ASP A 503 20.07 -1.07 -1.14
C ASP A 503 18.98 -2.15 -1.18
N PRO A 504 19.14 -3.25 -1.98
CA PRO A 504 18.09 -4.25 -2.10
C PRO A 504 17.65 -4.85 -0.77
N TYR A 505 18.59 -5.18 0.12
CA TYR A 505 18.30 -5.69 1.46
C TYR A 505 17.50 -4.67 2.29
N THR A 506 17.97 -3.42 2.37
CA THR A 506 17.30 -2.37 3.14
C THR A 506 15.91 -2.05 2.58
N MET A 507 15.73 -2.10 1.25
CA MET A 507 14.44 -1.94 0.60
C MET A 507 13.48 -3.09 0.96
N GLY A 508 13.96 -4.33 0.98
CA GLY A 508 13.20 -5.50 1.42
C GLY A 508 12.77 -5.39 2.89
N ALA A 509 13.70 -5.04 3.77
CA ALA A 509 13.41 -4.83 5.20
C ALA A 509 12.38 -3.71 5.41
N LEU A 510 12.45 -2.63 4.63
CA LEU A 510 11.51 -1.52 4.70
C LEU A 510 10.13 -1.89 4.15
N LEU A 511 10.06 -2.67 3.07
CA LEU A 511 8.80 -3.20 2.55
C LEU A 511 8.09 -4.05 3.61
N ALA A 512 8.79 -5.05 4.16
CA ALA A 512 8.24 -5.93 5.20
C ALA A 512 7.90 -5.17 6.49
N LEU A 513 8.65 -4.12 6.85
CA LEU A 513 8.31 -3.25 7.98
C LEU A 513 6.89 -2.68 7.84
N TYR A 514 6.54 -2.18 6.64
CA TYR A 514 5.23 -1.61 6.38
C TYR A 514 4.14 -2.67 6.21
N GLU A 515 4.43 -3.82 5.62
CA GLU A 515 3.48 -4.95 5.56
C GLU A 515 3.07 -5.40 6.97
N HIS A 516 4.05 -5.57 7.87
CA HIS A 516 3.78 -5.93 9.27
C HIS A 516 3.10 -4.82 10.05
N LYS A 517 3.50 -3.55 9.83
CA LYS A 517 2.82 -2.40 10.45
C LYS A 517 1.31 -2.47 10.15
N VAL A 518 0.95 -2.65 8.89
CA VAL A 518 -0.45 -2.71 8.44
C VAL A 518 -1.17 -3.91 9.02
N ALA A 519 -0.55 -5.09 9.03
CA ALA A 519 -1.12 -6.30 9.64
C ALA A 519 -1.34 -6.13 11.15
N PHE A 520 -0.36 -5.60 11.89
CA PHE A 520 -0.48 -5.33 13.32
C PHE A 520 -1.59 -4.33 13.63
N GLN A 521 -1.74 -3.26 12.83
CA GLN A 521 -2.86 -2.32 12.99
C GLN A 521 -4.21 -3.01 12.78
N GLY A 522 -4.32 -3.88 11.77
CA GLY A 522 -5.48 -4.74 11.56
C GLY A 522 -5.83 -5.59 12.77
N PHE A 523 -4.82 -6.25 13.36
CA PHE A 523 -5.00 -7.08 14.55
C PHE A 523 -5.39 -6.28 15.79
N LEU A 524 -4.82 -5.07 15.95
CA LEU A 524 -5.15 -4.14 17.04
C LEU A 524 -6.61 -3.67 16.94
N TRP A 525 -7.07 -3.31 15.74
CA TRP A 525 -8.46 -2.94 15.46
C TRP A 525 -9.41 -4.12 15.32
N ASP A 526 -8.90 -5.35 15.28
CA ASP A 526 -9.72 -6.56 15.09
C ASP A 526 -10.58 -6.53 13.82
N ILE A 527 -10.00 -6.02 12.73
CA ILE A 527 -10.60 -5.99 11.40
C ILE A 527 -9.98 -7.05 10.49
N ASN A 528 -10.62 -7.36 9.37
CA ASN A 528 -10.01 -8.18 8.32
C ASN A 528 -9.15 -7.32 7.38
N SER A 529 -7.83 -7.35 7.54
CA SER A 529 -6.90 -6.58 6.70
C SER A 529 -6.67 -7.18 5.30
N PHE A 530 -7.26 -8.34 5.01
CA PHE A 530 -6.84 -9.18 3.88
C PHE A 530 -7.89 -9.34 2.78
N ASP A 531 -9.13 -8.90 3.02
CA ASP A 531 -10.17 -8.75 1.99
C ASP A 531 -10.19 -7.34 1.36
N GLN A 532 -11.06 -7.14 0.36
CA GLN A 532 -11.28 -5.86 -0.31
C GLN A 532 -12.69 -5.73 -0.91
N GLU A 533 -13.74 -6.11 -0.18
CA GLU A 533 -15.13 -6.07 -0.69
C GLU A 533 -15.57 -4.69 -1.21
N GLY A 534 -15.02 -3.61 -0.66
CA GLY A 534 -15.34 -2.24 -1.04
C GLY A 534 -15.11 -1.88 -2.52
N VAL A 535 -14.35 -2.68 -3.27
CA VAL A 535 -14.09 -2.43 -4.71
C VAL A 535 -15.11 -3.09 -5.65
N GLN A 536 -15.98 -3.98 -5.16
CA GLN A 536 -16.84 -4.81 -6.01
C GLN A 536 -17.99 -4.04 -6.64
N LEU A 537 -18.64 -3.13 -5.90
CA LEU A 537 -19.78 -2.37 -6.39
C LEU A 537 -19.44 -1.57 -7.66
N GLY A 538 -18.27 -0.92 -7.66
CA GLY A 538 -17.79 -0.19 -8.84
C GLY A 538 -17.59 -1.09 -10.06
N LYS A 539 -17.07 -2.31 -9.88
CA LYS A 539 -16.88 -3.29 -10.95
C LYS A 539 -18.21 -3.78 -11.55
N ILE A 540 -19.21 -4.03 -10.69
CA ILE A 540 -20.55 -4.42 -11.14
C ILE A 540 -21.17 -3.31 -11.99
N LEU A 541 -21.16 -2.06 -11.49
CA LEU A 541 -21.70 -0.92 -12.22
C LEU A 541 -20.94 -0.68 -13.54
N ALA A 542 -19.62 -0.76 -13.54
CA ALA A 542 -18.82 -0.63 -14.76
C ALA A 542 -19.18 -1.69 -15.81
N THR A 543 -19.41 -2.94 -15.39
CA THR A 543 -19.87 -4.01 -16.30
C THR A 543 -21.22 -3.68 -16.93
N GLN A 544 -22.14 -3.12 -16.15
CA GLN A 544 -23.45 -2.68 -16.68
C GLN A 544 -23.30 -1.56 -17.70
N PHE A 545 -22.42 -0.58 -17.46
CA PHE A 545 -22.08 0.44 -18.47
C PHE A 545 -21.50 -0.18 -19.74
N LEU A 546 -20.60 -1.16 -19.63
CA LEU A 546 -20.04 -1.87 -20.78
C LEU A 546 -21.11 -2.59 -21.61
N ASP A 547 -22.13 -3.15 -20.96
CA ASP A 547 -23.25 -3.78 -21.67
C ASP A 547 -24.12 -2.75 -22.40
N ILE A 548 -24.28 -1.55 -21.84
CA ILE A 548 -24.95 -0.43 -22.55
C ILE A 548 -24.10 -0.01 -23.76
N TYR A 549 -22.78 0.15 -23.61
CA TYR A 549 -21.88 0.45 -24.74
C TYR A 549 -21.98 -0.59 -25.86
N LYS A 550 -22.09 -1.89 -25.54
CA LYS A 550 -22.28 -2.94 -26.56
C LYS A 550 -23.55 -2.73 -27.38
N LYS A 551 -24.66 -2.34 -26.74
CA LYS A 551 -25.92 -2.03 -27.43
C LYS A 551 -25.78 -0.81 -28.33
N VAL A 552 -25.19 0.28 -27.81
CA VAL A 552 -24.92 1.50 -28.60
C VAL A 552 -24.07 1.16 -29.83
N ASN A 553 -22.99 0.40 -29.64
CA ASN A 553 -22.09 -0.01 -30.73
C ASN A 553 -22.77 -0.95 -31.74
N ALA A 554 -23.81 -1.69 -31.33
CA ALA A 554 -24.65 -2.49 -32.21
C ALA A 554 -25.70 -1.65 -32.97
N GLY A 555 -25.75 -0.33 -32.74
CA GLY A 555 -26.72 0.59 -33.36
C GLY A 555 -28.07 0.64 -32.66
N GLU A 556 -28.20 0.08 -31.44
CA GLU A 556 -29.42 0.18 -30.65
C GLU A 556 -29.55 1.59 -30.04
N GLU A 557 -30.76 2.15 -30.09
CA GLU A 557 -31.08 3.41 -29.43
C GLU A 557 -31.13 3.19 -27.90
N VAL A 558 -30.25 3.87 -27.17
CA VAL A 558 -30.27 3.88 -25.70
C VAL A 558 -30.98 5.14 -25.24
N LYS A 559 -32.12 4.95 -24.55
CA LYS A 559 -32.88 6.04 -23.94
C LYS A 559 -32.47 6.20 -22.48
N ALA A 560 -32.49 7.43 -21.97
CA ALA A 560 -32.21 7.77 -20.57
C ALA A 560 -33.36 7.33 -19.64
N GLU A 561 -33.53 6.02 -19.47
CA GLU A 561 -34.63 5.41 -18.71
C GLU A 561 -34.20 5.01 -17.29
N ASP A 562 -32.91 4.85 -17.05
CA ASP A 562 -32.31 4.60 -15.74
C ASP A 562 -31.10 5.52 -15.48
N ASN A 563 -30.57 5.46 -14.27
CA ASN A 563 -29.42 6.28 -13.88
C ASN A 563 -28.16 5.99 -14.72
N LEU A 564 -27.95 4.74 -15.15
CA LEU A 564 -26.78 4.35 -15.95
C LEU A 564 -26.85 4.94 -17.36
N SER A 565 -27.95 4.68 -18.06
CA SER A 565 -28.22 5.22 -19.40
C SER A 565 -28.25 6.74 -19.41
N ALA A 566 -28.87 7.37 -18.41
CA ALA A 566 -28.85 8.84 -18.27
C ALA A 566 -27.44 9.39 -18.10
N MET A 567 -26.61 8.80 -17.24
CA MET A 567 -25.22 9.22 -17.08
C MET A 567 -24.40 9.02 -18.37
N LEU A 568 -24.66 7.95 -19.12
CA LEU A 568 -23.96 7.69 -20.37
C LEU A 568 -24.34 8.70 -21.45
N CYS A 569 -25.60 9.14 -21.52
CA CYS A 569 -26.05 10.16 -22.48
C CYS A 569 -25.40 11.53 -22.24
N GLU A 570 -24.87 11.80 -21.04
CA GLU A 570 -24.12 13.03 -20.74
C GLU A 570 -22.65 12.95 -21.22
N MET A 571 -22.17 11.76 -21.61
CA MET A 571 -20.84 11.65 -22.22
C MET A 571 -20.88 12.23 -23.65
N PRO A 572 -19.97 13.18 -23.99
CA PRO A 572 -19.99 13.90 -25.27
C PRO A 572 -19.90 13.05 -26.54
#